data_AF-A0A5C5PRF3-F1
#
_entry.id   AF-A0A5C5PRF3-F1
#
_cell.length_a   1.000
_cell.length_b   1.000
_cell.length_c   1.000
_cell.angle_alpha   90.00
_cell.angle_beta   90.00
_cell.angle_gamma   90.00
#
_symmetry.space_group_name_H-M   'P 1'
#
loop_
_entity.id
_entity.type
_entity.pdbx_description
1 polymer ?
#
loop_
_entity_poly.entity_id
_entity_poly.type
_entity_poly.pdbx_seq_one_letter_code
_entity_poly.pdbx_strand_id
1 'polypeptide(L)'
;MSLTSRLTHTFKRLGTPLLGATLVLSMSAAQADDSTLVIRGSDGWLFPGWGSLTEVDAKGIDNSTALIKEARDALNAKNIKLQVIVLPDKTLFYQDKLPADKKLSADVKQRYQLIMSKLKGAGISTFDDFALLNQLRNSGTDVFYRTDQHWTQPAADATAVASAELIKREVPNLAGSPGTGMVLGKELKERRFGDLAERFLTPDQQKQTGRDTFVVRRQEAAAGLLDSTPAPVHVTGHSMVQPYFGFPQKLSNSLDRPVSVNWKPGNVGPWIMLLEYLESADFKKNPPQVLVWQMFEPSYSYGPQATGFWDNASNMSDSAWRQRLHGALGR
;
A
#
# COMPACT_ATOMS: atom_id res chain seq x y z
N MET A 1 66.31 -24.37 11.53
CA MET A 1 65.37 -23.22 11.58
C MET A 1 64.14 -23.62 10.77
N SER A 2 63.12 -24.23 11.40
CA SER A 2 61.93 -23.58 12.00
C SER A 2 61.02 -22.98 10.92
N LEU A 3 59.71 -23.23 10.79
CA LEU A 3 58.71 -24.08 11.45
C LEU A 3 57.45 -23.95 10.55
N THR A 4 56.67 -25.02 10.44
CA THR A 4 55.33 -25.07 9.85
C THR A 4 54.33 -24.09 10.50
N SER A 5 53.43 -23.49 9.72
CA SER A 5 52.17 -22.95 10.26
C SER A 5 51.06 -22.91 9.20
N ARG A 6 49.99 -23.67 9.46
CA ARG A 6 48.71 -23.64 8.76
C ARG A 6 47.89 -22.48 9.31
N LEU A 7 47.36 -21.60 8.45
CA LEU A 7 46.37 -20.60 8.83
C LEU A 7 44.96 -21.16 8.60
N THR A 8 44.32 -21.54 9.69
CA THR A 8 42.88 -21.84 9.78
C THR A 8 42.11 -20.51 9.86
N HIS A 9 41.16 -20.31 8.94
CA HIS A 9 40.22 -19.20 8.98
C HIS A 9 39.12 -19.45 10.03
N THR A 10 39.13 -18.67 11.11
CA THR A 10 38.02 -18.58 12.06
C THR A 10 37.13 -17.38 11.70
N PHE A 11 35.97 -17.64 11.09
CA PHE A 11 34.92 -16.64 10.96
C PHE A 11 34.23 -16.42 12.31
N LYS A 12 34.48 -15.27 12.95
CA LYS A 12 33.67 -14.77 14.06
C LYS A 12 32.31 -14.33 13.53
N ARG A 13 31.24 -15.01 13.93
CA ARG A 13 29.85 -14.52 13.80
C ARG A 13 29.65 -13.34 14.75
N LEU A 14 29.52 -12.13 14.22
CA LEU A 14 28.98 -10.98 14.94
C LEU A 14 27.45 -11.08 14.92
N GLY A 15 26.87 -11.40 16.07
CA GLY A 15 25.43 -11.30 16.30
C GLY A 15 25.02 -9.83 16.42
N THR A 16 24.04 -9.42 15.63
CA THR A 16 23.39 -8.12 15.73
C THR A 16 22.23 -8.23 16.73
N PRO A 17 22.16 -7.39 17.78
CA PRO A 17 21.00 -7.39 18.66
C PRO A 17 19.83 -6.65 17.99
N LEU A 18 18.65 -7.26 17.96
CA LEU A 18 17.39 -6.55 17.70
C LEU A 18 17.12 -5.59 18.87
N LEU A 19 17.21 -4.27 18.62
CA LEU A 19 16.55 -3.29 19.48
C LEU A 19 15.08 -3.21 19.08
N GLY A 20 14.21 -3.67 19.98
CA GLY A 20 12.78 -3.36 19.95
C GLY A 20 12.57 -1.90 20.34
N ALA A 21 12.08 -1.09 19.40
CA ALA A 21 11.59 0.24 19.69
C ALA A 21 10.06 0.17 19.86
N THR A 22 9.59 0.23 21.10
CA THR A 22 8.18 0.45 21.43
C THR A 22 7.88 1.94 21.31
N LEU A 23 7.23 2.34 20.21
CA LEU A 23 6.64 3.67 20.09
C LEU A 23 5.21 3.64 20.67
N VAL A 24 4.99 4.35 21.77
CA VAL A 24 3.65 4.58 22.31
C VAL A 24 3.09 5.84 21.65
N LEU A 25 2.07 5.68 20.80
CA LEU A 25 1.30 6.78 20.24
C LEU A 25 0.10 7.07 21.16
N SER A 26 0.11 8.22 21.82
CA SER A 26 -1.06 8.81 22.46
C SER A 26 -1.85 9.60 21.42
N MET A 27 -3.06 9.17 21.09
CA MET A 27 -3.99 9.93 20.24
C MET A 27 -5.13 10.49 21.08
N SER A 28 -5.39 11.79 20.90
CA SER A 28 -6.51 12.49 21.52
C SER A 28 -7.80 12.22 20.74
N ALA A 29 -8.86 11.88 21.48
CA ALA A 29 -10.17 11.55 20.96
C ALA A 29 -10.83 12.77 20.29
N ALA A 30 -11.09 12.68 18.99
CA ALA A 30 -12.05 13.53 18.31
C ALA A 30 -12.81 12.67 17.29
N GLN A 31 -14.04 12.31 17.67
CA GLN A 31 -15.15 11.83 16.84
C GLN A 31 -14.93 10.49 16.09
N ALA A 32 -15.03 9.40 16.85
CA ALA A 32 -15.42 8.10 16.33
C ALA A 32 -16.66 7.64 17.14
N ASP A 33 -17.84 7.83 16.58
CA ASP A 33 -19.02 7.12 17.09
C ASP A 33 -18.88 5.65 16.68
N ASP A 34 -18.94 4.78 17.70
CA ASP A 34 -18.75 3.32 17.70
C ASP A 34 -17.30 2.81 17.87
N SER A 35 -16.80 3.03 19.09
CA SER A 35 -15.43 2.83 19.58
C SER A 35 -14.92 1.38 19.64
N THR A 36 -14.34 0.85 18.56
CA THR A 36 -13.21 -0.09 18.64
C THR A 36 -12.27 0.10 17.43
N LEU A 37 -10.95 0.19 17.66
CA LEU A 37 -9.94 0.25 16.58
C LEU A 37 -9.95 -1.00 15.68
N VAL A 38 -10.59 -2.07 16.15
CA VAL A 38 -10.82 -3.33 15.43
C VAL A 38 -12.26 -3.80 15.65
N ILE A 39 -12.95 -4.20 14.59
CA ILE A 39 -14.26 -4.86 14.66
C ILE A 39 -14.03 -6.37 14.61
N ARG A 40 -14.58 -7.10 15.58
CA ARG A 40 -14.45 -8.57 15.67
C ARG A 40 -15.65 -9.24 15.02
N GLY A 41 -15.42 -9.84 13.86
CA GLY A 41 -16.40 -10.61 13.10
C GLY A 41 -16.53 -12.07 13.53
N SER A 42 -17.32 -12.82 12.76
CA SER A 42 -17.45 -14.28 12.92
C SER A 42 -16.23 -15.02 12.36
N ASP A 43 -16.05 -16.28 12.75
CA ASP A 43 -14.95 -17.16 12.28
C ASP A 43 -13.54 -16.57 12.48
N GLY A 44 -13.41 -15.64 13.44
CA GLY A 44 -12.18 -14.93 13.75
C GLY A 44 -11.74 -13.91 12.69
N TRP A 45 -12.64 -13.47 11.81
CA TRP A 45 -12.42 -12.31 10.95
C TRP A 45 -12.30 -11.04 11.78
N LEU A 46 -11.34 -10.18 11.44
CA LEU A 46 -11.15 -8.87 12.03
C LEU A 46 -11.24 -7.81 10.94
N PHE A 47 -11.83 -6.66 11.26
CA PHE A 47 -11.94 -5.53 10.34
C PHE A 47 -11.37 -4.26 10.96
N PRO A 48 -10.75 -3.38 10.16
CA PRO A 48 -10.31 -2.08 10.65
C PRO A 48 -11.50 -1.24 11.12
N GLY A 49 -11.37 -0.59 12.28
CA GLY A 49 -12.42 0.26 12.85
C GLY A 49 -12.48 1.69 12.29
N TRP A 50 -11.53 2.07 11.44
CA TRP A 50 -11.39 3.44 10.90
C TRP A 50 -12.08 3.65 9.55
N GLY A 51 -12.83 2.67 9.05
CA GLY A 51 -13.73 2.81 7.91
C GLY A 51 -15.18 2.88 8.38
N SER A 52 -15.87 3.98 8.11
CA SER A 52 -17.28 4.08 8.48
C SER A 52 -18.13 3.04 7.74
N LEU A 53 -18.93 2.29 8.49
CA LEU A 53 -19.90 1.33 7.96
C LEU A 53 -21.22 2.00 7.56
N THR A 54 -21.47 3.23 8.02
CA THR A 54 -22.76 3.90 7.87
C THR A 54 -22.68 5.19 7.06
N GLU A 55 -21.56 5.91 7.12
CA GLU A 55 -21.41 7.24 6.55
C GLU A 55 -20.42 7.28 5.38
N VAL A 56 -20.68 8.21 4.44
CA VAL A 56 -19.78 8.52 3.34
C VAL A 56 -19.52 10.02 3.31
N ASP A 57 -18.27 10.42 3.50
CA ASP A 57 -17.85 11.81 3.33
C ASP A 57 -17.64 12.13 1.84
N ALA A 58 -18.75 12.44 1.15
CA ALA A 58 -18.72 12.81 -0.26
C ALA A 58 -17.90 14.08 -0.54
N LYS A 59 -17.88 15.03 0.41
CA LYS A 59 -17.09 16.27 0.26
C LYS A 59 -15.59 15.99 0.37
N GLY A 60 -15.19 15.12 1.30
CA GLY A 60 -13.82 14.63 1.40
C GLY A 60 -13.38 13.87 0.15
N ILE A 61 -14.25 13.00 -0.40
CA ILE A 61 -13.98 12.32 -1.68
C ILE A 61 -13.73 13.35 -2.80
N ASP A 62 -14.61 14.35 -2.93
CA ASP A 62 -14.46 15.41 -3.94
C ASP A 62 -13.16 16.21 -3.76
N ASN A 63 -12.81 16.56 -2.52
CA ASN A 63 -11.57 17.27 -2.23
C ASN A 63 -10.33 16.45 -2.58
N SER A 64 -10.27 15.19 -2.14
CA SER A 64 -9.18 14.27 -2.47
C SER A 64 -9.04 14.06 -3.98
N THR A 65 -10.15 13.89 -4.70
CA THR A 65 -10.13 13.79 -6.17
C THR A 65 -9.56 15.06 -6.81
N ALA A 66 -9.91 16.25 -6.31
CA ALA A 66 -9.38 17.52 -6.82
C ALA A 66 -7.87 17.64 -6.61
N LEU A 67 -7.36 17.27 -5.44
CA LEU A 67 -5.92 17.24 -5.14
C LEU A 67 -5.18 16.23 -6.02
N ILE A 68 -5.73 15.03 -6.21
CA ILE A 68 -5.16 14.00 -7.11
C ILE A 68 -5.12 14.50 -8.55
N LYS A 69 -6.16 15.19 -9.01
CA LYS A 69 -6.18 15.82 -10.34
C LYS A 69 -5.08 16.87 -10.48
N GLU A 70 -4.85 17.68 -9.46
CA GLU A 70 -3.77 18.67 -9.45
C GLU A 70 -2.39 18.00 -9.52
N ALA A 71 -2.16 16.93 -8.76
CA ALA A 71 -0.95 16.11 -8.88
C ALA A 71 -0.79 15.51 -10.28
N ARG A 72 -1.87 14.98 -10.88
CA ARG A 72 -1.87 14.48 -12.26
C ARG A 72 -1.43 15.57 -13.23
N ASP A 73 -2.04 16.75 -13.16
CA ASP A 73 -1.76 17.87 -14.06
C ASP A 73 -0.31 18.38 -13.90
N ALA A 74 0.23 18.36 -12.68
CA ALA A 74 1.61 18.74 -12.39
C ALA A 74 2.63 17.72 -12.90
N LEU A 75 2.41 16.42 -12.63
CA LEU A 75 3.24 15.32 -13.11
C LEU A 75 3.24 15.23 -14.64
N ASN A 76 2.07 15.38 -15.27
CA ASN A 76 1.93 15.27 -16.72
C ASN A 76 2.76 16.31 -17.47
N ALA A 77 2.93 17.53 -16.94
CA ALA A 77 3.80 18.52 -17.57
C ALA A 77 5.30 18.25 -17.40
N LYS A 78 5.67 17.26 -16.58
CA LYS A 78 7.01 16.67 -16.57
C LYS A 78 7.08 15.38 -17.38
N ASN A 79 6.05 15.09 -18.18
CA ASN A 79 5.89 13.84 -18.93
C ASN A 79 5.86 12.59 -18.04
N ILE A 80 5.38 12.75 -16.81
CA ILE A 80 5.19 11.64 -15.85
C ILE A 80 3.71 11.30 -15.83
N LYS A 81 3.38 10.07 -16.22
CA LYS A 81 2.00 9.57 -16.18
C LYS A 81 1.65 9.19 -14.75
N LEU A 82 0.54 9.71 -14.23
CA LEU A 82 -0.03 9.28 -12.96
C LEU A 82 -1.08 8.18 -13.20
N GLN A 83 -0.91 7.04 -12.54
CA GLN A 83 -1.93 6.02 -12.34
C GLN A 83 -2.30 5.98 -10.86
N VAL A 84 -3.60 5.98 -10.55
CA VAL A 84 -4.10 5.83 -9.19
C VAL A 84 -4.78 4.47 -9.06
N ILE A 85 -4.37 3.70 -8.05
CA ILE A 85 -4.99 2.41 -7.72
C ILE A 85 -5.74 2.60 -6.42
N VAL A 86 -7.04 2.30 -6.41
CA VAL A 86 -7.86 2.33 -5.20
C VAL A 86 -8.13 0.90 -4.77
N LEU A 87 -7.51 0.49 -3.67
CA LEU A 87 -7.80 -0.79 -3.03
C LEU A 87 -9.18 -0.68 -2.35
N PRO A 88 -10.16 -1.56 -2.65
CA PRO A 88 -11.48 -1.49 -2.05
C PRO A 88 -11.47 -1.91 -0.58
N ASP A 89 -12.50 -1.50 0.16
CA ASP A 89 -12.68 -1.83 1.57
C ASP A 89 -12.90 -3.34 1.74
N LYS A 90 -12.13 -3.93 2.66
CA LYS A 90 -12.25 -5.33 3.10
C LYS A 90 -13.69 -5.72 3.44
N THR A 91 -14.46 -4.79 4.01
CA THR A 91 -15.86 -5.03 4.41
C THR A 91 -16.78 -5.31 3.23
N LEU A 92 -16.46 -4.83 2.02
CA LEU A 92 -17.24 -5.11 0.80
C LEU A 92 -17.13 -6.59 0.38
N PHE A 93 -16.00 -7.23 0.64
CA PHE A 93 -15.76 -8.63 0.27
C PHE A 93 -16.24 -9.62 1.33
N TYR A 94 -16.17 -9.24 2.61
CA TYR A 94 -16.43 -10.14 3.73
C TYR A 94 -17.56 -9.64 4.62
N GLN A 95 -18.56 -9.01 4.02
CA GLN A 95 -19.73 -8.46 4.73
C GLN A 95 -20.47 -9.56 5.52
N ASP A 96 -20.46 -10.79 5.04
CA ASP A 96 -21.06 -11.96 5.71
C ASP A 96 -20.35 -12.36 7.00
N LYS A 97 -19.15 -11.81 7.25
CA LYS A 97 -18.35 -12.04 8.45
C LYS A 97 -18.44 -10.91 9.47
N LEU A 98 -19.12 -9.81 9.15
CA LEU A 98 -19.37 -8.75 10.12
C LEU A 98 -20.32 -9.22 11.24
N PRO A 99 -20.24 -8.64 12.45
CA PRO A 99 -21.23 -8.87 13.50
C PRO A 99 -22.67 -8.62 13.02
N ALA A 100 -23.63 -9.38 13.55
CA ALA A 100 -25.03 -9.33 13.09
C ALA A 100 -25.69 -7.93 13.22
N ASP A 101 -25.24 -7.15 14.19
CA ASP A 101 -25.65 -5.77 14.47
C ASP A 101 -24.90 -4.71 13.63
N LYS A 102 -23.85 -5.10 12.91
CA LYS A 102 -23.04 -4.21 12.07
C LYS A 102 -23.34 -4.48 10.60
N LYS A 103 -23.86 -3.48 9.89
CA LYS A 103 -24.20 -3.59 8.47
C LYS A 103 -23.71 -2.37 7.71
N LEU A 104 -23.24 -2.61 6.50
CA LEU A 104 -22.92 -1.53 5.57
C LEU A 104 -24.21 -0.83 5.13
N SER A 105 -24.25 0.50 5.25
CA SER A 105 -25.32 1.31 4.66
C SER A 105 -25.32 1.20 3.13
N ALA A 106 -26.42 1.59 2.49
CA ALA A 106 -26.52 1.61 1.04
C ALA A 106 -25.44 2.52 0.42
N ASP A 107 -25.19 3.67 1.04
CA ASP A 107 -24.21 4.65 0.57
C ASP A 107 -22.78 4.09 0.66
N VAL A 108 -22.43 3.44 1.77
CA VAL A 108 -21.10 2.83 1.96
C VAL A 108 -20.85 1.72 0.94
N LYS A 109 -21.87 0.90 0.60
CA LYS A 109 -21.76 -0.10 -0.47
C LYS A 109 -21.49 0.50 -1.86
N GLN A 110 -21.87 1.77 -2.07
CA GLN A 110 -21.65 2.48 -3.34
C GLN A 110 -20.40 3.37 -3.33
N ARG A 111 -19.76 3.56 -2.16
CA ARG A 111 -18.62 4.48 -1.98
C ARG A 111 -17.47 4.18 -2.93
N TYR A 112 -17.08 2.92 -3.09
CA TYR A 112 -16.04 2.54 -4.04
C TYR A 112 -16.35 3.02 -5.48
N GLN A 113 -17.55 2.72 -5.96
CA GLN A 113 -17.96 3.09 -7.32
C GLN A 113 -18.12 4.60 -7.48
N LEU A 114 -18.54 5.32 -6.41
CA LEU A 114 -18.49 6.78 -6.38
C LEU A 114 -17.06 7.30 -6.58
N ILE A 115 -16.08 6.78 -5.84
CA ILE A 115 -14.67 7.15 -5.99
C ILE A 115 -14.17 6.87 -7.41
N MET A 116 -14.46 5.69 -7.96
CA MET A 116 -14.06 5.32 -9.32
C MET A 116 -14.67 6.25 -10.37
N SER A 117 -15.95 6.61 -10.22
CA SER A 117 -16.61 7.58 -11.09
C SER A 117 -15.97 8.97 -11.02
N LYS A 118 -15.60 9.43 -9.82
CA LYS A 118 -14.94 10.73 -9.61
C LYS A 118 -13.54 10.76 -10.23
N LEU A 119 -12.74 9.71 -10.02
CA LEU A 119 -11.42 9.54 -10.66
C LEU A 119 -11.53 9.54 -12.19
N LYS A 120 -12.49 8.79 -12.75
CA LYS A 120 -12.74 8.76 -14.19
C LYS A 120 -13.15 10.13 -14.72
N GLY A 121 -14.07 10.82 -14.04
CA GLY A 121 -14.50 12.18 -14.40
C GLY A 121 -13.37 13.21 -14.35
N ALA A 122 -12.40 13.02 -13.45
CA ALA A 122 -11.19 13.83 -13.36
C ALA A 122 -10.11 13.45 -14.40
N GLY A 123 -10.34 12.41 -15.22
CA GLY A 123 -9.38 11.92 -16.21
C GLY A 123 -8.13 11.28 -15.58
N ILE A 124 -8.28 10.68 -14.39
CA ILE A 124 -7.22 9.92 -13.73
C ILE A 124 -7.16 8.52 -14.32
N SER A 125 -5.96 8.06 -14.68
CA SER A 125 -5.75 6.67 -15.12
C SER A 125 -5.91 5.71 -13.93
N THR A 126 -6.81 4.74 -14.07
CA THR A 126 -7.16 3.77 -13.03
C THR A 126 -7.87 2.55 -13.63
N PHE A 127 -8.18 1.54 -12.82
CA PHE A 127 -8.98 0.38 -13.18
C PHE A 127 -9.83 -0.08 -11.98
N ASP A 128 -10.91 -0.83 -12.24
CA ASP A 128 -11.81 -1.35 -11.21
C ASP A 128 -11.17 -2.58 -10.51
N ASP A 129 -10.49 -2.31 -9.40
CA ASP A 129 -9.85 -3.33 -8.56
C ASP A 129 -10.88 -4.14 -7.77
N PHE A 130 -12.07 -3.58 -7.48
CA PHE A 130 -13.15 -4.34 -6.86
C PHE A 130 -13.62 -5.48 -7.75
N ALA A 131 -13.88 -5.21 -9.03
CA ALA A 131 -14.29 -6.24 -9.98
C ALA A 131 -13.23 -7.36 -10.09
N LEU A 132 -11.95 -6.96 -10.18
CA LEU A 132 -10.81 -7.88 -10.25
C LEU A 132 -10.71 -8.77 -9.01
N LEU A 133 -10.71 -8.18 -7.82
CA LEU A 133 -10.59 -8.92 -6.57
C LEU A 133 -11.85 -9.74 -6.26
N ASN A 134 -13.03 -9.28 -6.66
CA ASN A 134 -14.26 -10.05 -6.50
C ASN A 134 -14.24 -11.33 -7.36
N GLN A 135 -13.71 -11.25 -8.59
CA GLN A 135 -13.50 -12.43 -9.43
C GLN A 135 -12.53 -13.41 -8.77
N LEU A 136 -11.42 -12.92 -8.22
CA LEU A 136 -10.45 -13.75 -7.51
C LEU A 136 -11.07 -14.44 -6.28
N ARG A 137 -11.85 -13.70 -5.48
CA ARG A 137 -12.59 -14.24 -4.33
C ARG A 137 -13.58 -15.32 -4.74
N ASN A 138 -14.35 -15.09 -5.80
CA ASN A 138 -15.33 -16.05 -6.30
C ASN A 138 -14.68 -17.34 -6.83
N SER A 139 -13.38 -17.32 -7.14
CA SER A 139 -12.60 -18.53 -7.47
C SER A 139 -12.11 -19.31 -6.25
N GLY A 140 -12.44 -18.86 -5.03
CA GLY A 140 -12.06 -19.50 -3.77
C GLY A 140 -10.75 -19.00 -3.17
N THR A 141 -10.20 -17.89 -3.66
CA THR A 141 -8.98 -17.27 -3.13
C THR A 141 -9.31 -16.05 -2.28
N ASP A 142 -8.94 -16.06 -1.00
CA ASP A 142 -9.12 -14.88 -0.16
C ASP A 142 -8.29 -13.69 -0.67
N VAL A 143 -8.91 -12.50 -0.65
CA VAL A 143 -8.31 -11.25 -1.13
C VAL A 143 -7.82 -10.33 -0.03
N PHE A 144 -8.26 -10.56 1.21
CA PHE A 144 -7.67 -9.99 2.43
C PHE A 144 -7.36 -11.11 3.43
N TYR A 145 -6.29 -10.92 4.21
CA TYR A 145 -6.03 -11.82 5.33
C TYR A 145 -7.09 -11.63 6.42
N ARG A 146 -7.50 -12.72 7.05
CA ARG A 146 -8.63 -12.76 7.99
C ARG A 146 -8.42 -11.85 9.20
N THR A 147 -7.22 -11.83 9.79
CA THR A 147 -6.86 -11.09 11.02
C THR A 147 -5.98 -9.87 10.79
N ASP A 148 -5.87 -9.42 9.54
CA ASP A 148 -4.99 -8.34 9.09
C ASP A 148 -5.77 -7.34 8.22
N GLN A 149 -5.32 -6.10 8.14
CA GLN A 149 -5.94 -5.10 7.27
C GLN A 149 -5.56 -5.24 5.80
N HIS A 150 -4.44 -5.90 5.49
CA HIS A 150 -3.84 -5.90 4.16
C HIS A 150 -4.41 -6.99 3.25
N TRP A 151 -4.28 -6.75 1.96
CA TRP A 151 -4.58 -7.74 0.93
C TRP A 151 -3.72 -9.01 1.08
N THR A 152 -4.18 -10.11 0.51
CA THR A 152 -3.34 -11.30 0.36
C THR A 152 -2.34 -11.13 -0.79
N GLN A 153 -1.27 -11.93 -0.81
CA GLN A 153 -0.33 -11.87 -1.93
C GLN A 153 -0.99 -12.17 -3.29
N PRO A 154 -1.90 -13.14 -3.45
CA PRO A 154 -2.63 -13.34 -4.70
C PRO A 154 -3.43 -12.10 -5.15
N ALA A 155 -4.04 -11.36 -4.22
CA ALA A 155 -4.75 -10.12 -4.53
C ALA A 155 -3.77 -9.02 -4.98
N ALA A 156 -2.69 -8.80 -4.22
CA ALA A 156 -1.62 -7.89 -4.60
C ALA A 156 -1.04 -8.21 -5.99
N ASP A 157 -0.92 -9.50 -6.31
CA ASP A 157 -0.45 -9.97 -7.61
C ASP A 157 -1.40 -9.65 -8.74
N ALA A 158 -2.70 -9.91 -8.56
CA ALA A 158 -3.72 -9.61 -9.54
C ALA A 158 -3.75 -8.10 -9.84
N THR A 159 -3.77 -7.27 -8.80
CA THR A 159 -3.73 -5.80 -8.93
C THR A 159 -2.45 -5.33 -9.62
N ALA A 160 -1.29 -5.96 -9.36
CA ALA A 160 -0.03 -5.65 -10.01
C ALA A 160 -0.03 -6.02 -11.51
N VAL A 161 -0.63 -7.16 -11.89
CA VAL A 161 -0.79 -7.55 -13.30
C VAL A 161 -1.69 -6.56 -14.03
N ALA A 162 -2.85 -6.21 -13.48
CA ALA A 162 -3.76 -5.22 -14.06
C ALA A 162 -3.09 -3.84 -14.21
N SER A 163 -2.25 -3.47 -13.22
CA SER A 163 -1.45 -2.24 -13.29
C SER A 163 -0.43 -2.29 -14.42
N ALA A 164 0.30 -3.40 -14.58
CA ALA A 164 1.26 -3.58 -15.67
C ALA A 164 0.59 -3.52 -17.05
N GLU A 165 -0.58 -4.12 -17.20
CA GLU A 165 -1.37 -4.07 -18.44
C GLU A 165 -1.80 -2.65 -18.78
N LEU A 166 -2.26 -1.89 -17.79
CA LEU A 166 -2.62 -0.48 -17.97
C LEU A 166 -1.40 0.35 -18.40
N ILE A 167 -0.26 0.17 -17.73
CA ILE A 167 1.00 0.85 -18.05
C ILE A 167 1.45 0.51 -19.47
N LYS A 168 1.49 -0.77 -19.86
CA LYS A 168 1.89 -1.19 -21.22
C LYS A 168 0.99 -0.58 -22.30
N ARG A 169 -0.30 -0.40 -22.00
CA ARG A 169 -1.27 0.24 -22.91
C ARG A 169 -1.04 1.75 -23.04
N GLU A 170 -0.80 2.44 -21.92
CA GLU A 170 -0.70 3.90 -21.90
C GLU A 170 0.71 4.44 -22.17
N VAL A 171 1.74 3.66 -21.86
CA VAL A 171 3.16 3.99 -22.02
C VAL A 171 3.87 2.80 -22.69
N PRO A 172 3.62 2.56 -23.99
CA PRO A 172 4.14 1.38 -24.70
C PRO A 172 5.68 1.36 -24.80
N ASN A 173 6.32 2.53 -24.75
CA ASN A 173 7.77 2.69 -24.81
C ASN A 173 8.35 2.98 -23.41
N LEU A 174 8.24 2.00 -22.51
CA LEU A 174 8.83 2.06 -21.18
C LEU A 174 10.36 1.88 -21.27
N ALA A 175 11.10 2.81 -20.67
CA ALA A 175 12.55 2.87 -20.67
C ALA A 175 13.17 1.68 -19.91
N GLY A 176 14.48 1.51 -20.09
CA GLY A 176 15.19 0.32 -19.64
C GLY A 176 15.00 -0.88 -20.59
N SER A 177 15.74 -1.94 -20.32
CA SER A 177 15.78 -3.14 -21.17
C SER A 177 14.82 -4.23 -20.69
N PRO A 178 14.16 -4.98 -21.58
CA PRO A 178 13.54 -6.26 -21.21
C PRO A 178 14.53 -7.19 -20.51
N GLY A 179 14.04 -8.05 -19.64
CA GLY A 179 14.81 -8.93 -18.75
C GLY A 179 15.33 -8.27 -17.48
N THR A 180 15.05 -6.97 -17.25
CA THR A 180 15.48 -6.24 -16.05
C THR A 180 14.39 -6.13 -14.98
N GLY A 181 13.21 -6.71 -15.24
CA GLY A 181 12.19 -6.88 -14.21
C GLY A 181 12.62 -7.85 -13.12
N MET A 182 12.01 -7.73 -11.95
CA MET A 182 12.32 -8.63 -10.84
C MET A 182 11.97 -10.08 -11.17
N VAL A 183 12.93 -10.98 -10.96
CA VAL A 183 12.67 -12.42 -10.90
C VAL A 183 11.98 -12.72 -9.59
N LEU A 184 10.79 -13.31 -9.65
CA LEU A 184 10.03 -13.65 -8.44
C LEU A 184 10.61 -14.91 -7.80
N GLY A 185 10.97 -14.78 -6.52
CA GLY A 185 11.37 -15.91 -5.70
C GLY A 185 10.21 -16.86 -5.36
N LYS A 186 10.54 -17.98 -4.72
CA LYS A 186 9.54 -18.95 -4.26
C LYS A 186 8.61 -18.35 -3.20
N GLU A 187 7.34 -18.75 -3.28
CA GLU A 187 6.36 -18.46 -2.24
C GLU A 187 6.60 -19.34 -1.01
N LEU A 188 6.37 -18.76 0.17
CA LEU A 188 6.49 -19.41 1.46
C LEU A 188 5.22 -19.16 2.27
N LYS A 189 4.91 -20.12 3.14
CA LYS A 189 3.79 -20.03 4.06
C LYS A 189 4.30 -19.74 5.47
N GLU A 190 3.78 -18.67 6.07
CA GLU A 190 4.14 -18.22 7.41
C GLU A 190 2.92 -18.21 8.32
N ARG A 191 3.06 -18.77 9.53
CA ARG A 191 1.99 -18.84 10.54
C ARG A 191 2.17 -17.74 11.57
N ARG A 192 1.36 -16.67 11.50
CA ARG A 192 1.47 -15.50 12.39
C ARG A 192 0.12 -14.84 12.66
N PHE A 193 0.08 -13.93 13.62
CA PHE A 193 -1.05 -13.04 13.78
C PHE A 193 -0.97 -11.94 12.71
N GLY A 194 -2.12 -11.55 12.17
CA GLY A 194 -2.22 -10.35 11.36
C GLY A 194 -2.16 -9.09 12.21
N ASP A 195 -1.94 -7.95 11.58
CA ASP A 195 -1.68 -6.69 12.28
C ASP A 195 -2.85 -6.21 13.15
N LEU A 196 -4.10 -6.46 12.74
CA LEU A 196 -5.28 -6.17 13.56
C LEU A 196 -5.28 -7.02 14.84
N ALA A 197 -4.90 -8.29 14.74
CA ALA A 197 -4.75 -9.16 15.89
C ALA A 197 -3.55 -8.79 16.77
N GLU A 198 -2.38 -8.55 16.17
CA GLU A 198 -1.14 -8.22 16.89
C GLU A 198 -1.28 -6.92 17.69
N ARG A 199 -1.96 -5.91 17.14
CA ARG A 199 -2.03 -4.57 17.73
C ARG A 199 -3.21 -4.37 18.68
N PHE A 200 -4.37 -4.96 18.39
CA PHE A 200 -5.62 -4.56 19.04
C PHE A 200 -6.27 -5.66 19.87
N LEU A 201 -5.80 -6.91 19.79
CA LEU A 201 -6.32 -8.00 20.62
C LEU A 201 -5.41 -8.29 21.81
N THR A 202 -6.03 -8.66 22.94
CA THR A 202 -5.31 -9.21 24.09
C THR A 202 -4.76 -10.62 23.78
N PRO A 203 -3.76 -11.14 24.53
CA PRO A 203 -3.23 -12.49 24.30
C PRO A 203 -4.29 -13.60 24.30
N ASP A 204 -5.30 -13.51 25.18
CA ASP A 204 -6.40 -14.48 25.22
C ASP A 204 -7.30 -14.38 23.99
N GLN A 205 -7.60 -13.15 23.54
CA GLN A 205 -8.36 -12.93 22.30
C GLN A 205 -7.59 -13.40 21.07
N GLN A 206 -6.26 -13.19 21.02
CA GLN A 206 -5.39 -13.73 19.97
C GLN A 206 -5.43 -15.26 19.96
N LYS A 207 -5.33 -15.90 21.13
CA LYS A 207 -5.42 -17.37 21.26
C LYS A 207 -6.75 -17.91 20.74
N GLN A 208 -7.86 -17.24 21.04
CA GLN A 208 -9.20 -17.60 20.55
C GLN A 208 -9.35 -17.38 19.04
N THR A 209 -8.82 -16.27 18.52
CA THR A 209 -8.93 -15.88 17.10
C THR A 209 -8.06 -16.75 16.20
N GLY A 210 -6.91 -17.20 16.71
CA GLY A 210 -5.95 -18.02 15.97
C GLY A 210 -5.12 -17.23 14.96
N ARG A 211 -4.00 -17.82 14.56
CA ARG A 211 -3.06 -17.27 13.57
C ARG A 211 -3.53 -17.52 12.14
N ASP A 212 -3.21 -16.58 11.25
CA ASP A 212 -3.37 -16.76 9.82
C ASP A 212 -2.17 -17.47 9.19
N THR A 213 -2.38 -17.94 7.97
CA THR A 213 -1.31 -18.45 7.09
C THR A 213 -1.07 -17.41 6.00
N PHE A 214 0.02 -16.68 6.13
CA PHE A 214 0.45 -15.70 5.15
C PHE A 214 1.19 -16.42 4.02
N VAL A 215 0.89 -16.05 2.78
CA VAL A 215 1.69 -16.44 1.62
C VAL A 215 2.53 -15.23 1.26
N VAL A 216 3.84 -15.37 1.32
CA VAL A 216 4.79 -14.29 1.01
C VAL A 216 5.92 -14.78 0.11
N ARG A 217 6.54 -13.89 -0.65
CA ARG A 217 7.75 -14.17 -1.40
C ARG A 217 8.97 -13.65 -0.68
N ARG A 218 9.98 -14.50 -0.52
CA ARG A 218 11.32 -14.00 -0.21
C ARG A 218 11.83 -13.22 -1.41
N GLN A 219 12.43 -12.06 -1.13
CA GLN A 219 13.34 -11.47 -2.10
C GLN A 219 14.52 -12.44 -2.27
N GLU A 220 14.73 -12.93 -3.49
CA GLU A 220 16.03 -13.49 -3.82
C GLU A 220 17.04 -12.35 -3.80
N ALA A 221 18.19 -12.56 -3.17
CA ALA A 221 19.24 -11.55 -3.14
C ALA A 221 19.59 -11.19 -4.58
N ALA A 222 19.47 -9.91 -4.93
CA ALA A 222 19.85 -9.43 -6.24
C ALA A 222 21.31 -9.83 -6.51
N ALA A 223 21.53 -10.63 -7.56
CA ALA A 223 22.86 -10.91 -8.05
C ALA A 223 23.45 -9.60 -8.59
N GLY A 224 24.33 -8.97 -7.81
CA GLY A 224 25.13 -7.84 -8.25
C GLY A 224 24.73 -6.51 -7.63
N LEU A 225 25.64 -5.98 -6.83
CA LEU A 225 25.71 -4.58 -6.39
C LEU A 225 26.21 -3.68 -7.55
N LEU A 226 25.72 -3.90 -8.77
CA LEU A 226 26.17 -3.22 -9.98
C LEU A 226 25.05 -2.29 -10.45
N ASP A 227 25.31 -0.99 -10.36
CA ASP A 227 24.49 0.16 -10.80
C ASP A 227 22.97 -0.09 -10.87
N SER A 228 22.24 0.36 -9.84
CA SER A 228 20.78 0.36 -9.83
C SER A 228 20.25 1.06 -11.10
N THR A 229 19.81 0.27 -12.06
CA THR A 229 19.19 0.79 -13.29
C THR A 229 18.00 1.65 -12.87
N PRO A 230 17.91 2.92 -13.32
CA PRO A 230 16.78 3.79 -12.99
C PRO A 230 15.45 3.09 -13.29
N ALA A 231 14.55 3.09 -12.32
CA ALA A 231 13.25 2.46 -12.48
C ALA A 231 12.34 3.36 -13.31
N PRO A 232 11.84 2.94 -14.48
CA PRO A 232 10.90 3.73 -15.28
C PRO A 232 9.52 3.85 -14.61
N VAL A 233 9.25 3.06 -13.57
CA VAL A 233 8.01 3.09 -12.80
C VAL A 233 8.33 3.21 -11.32
N HIS A 234 7.63 4.12 -10.64
CA HIS A 234 7.68 4.26 -9.19
C HIS A 234 6.32 3.98 -8.58
N VAL A 235 6.29 3.24 -7.46
CA VAL A 235 5.10 3.01 -6.65
C VAL A 235 5.21 3.82 -5.36
N THR A 236 4.17 4.58 -5.03
CA THR A 236 4.05 5.25 -3.73
C THR A 236 2.71 4.93 -3.09
N GLY A 237 2.70 4.73 -1.78
CA GLY A 237 1.47 4.37 -1.06
C GLY A 237 1.72 4.06 0.41
N HIS A 238 0.70 3.47 1.04
CA HIS A 238 0.75 3.05 2.44
C HIS A 238 1.40 1.68 2.60
N SER A 239 1.28 1.08 3.79
CA SER A 239 1.70 -0.28 4.08
C SER A 239 1.09 -1.35 3.16
N MET A 240 0.04 -1.07 2.40
CA MET A 240 -0.49 -1.97 1.36
C MET A 240 0.57 -2.32 0.31
N VAL A 241 1.38 -1.35 -0.13
CA VAL A 241 2.41 -1.57 -1.15
C VAL A 241 3.75 -2.03 -0.57
N GLN A 242 3.80 -2.41 0.72
CA GLN A 242 5.03 -2.90 1.30
C GLN A 242 5.54 -4.15 0.55
N PRO A 243 6.85 -4.29 0.31
CA PRO A 243 7.42 -5.43 -0.39
C PRO A 243 7.01 -6.79 0.18
N TYR A 244 6.69 -6.88 1.48
CA TYR A 244 6.23 -8.14 2.09
C TYR A 244 5.01 -8.77 1.38
N PHE A 245 4.08 -7.96 0.85
CA PHE A 245 2.91 -8.47 0.12
C PHE A 245 3.11 -8.65 -1.38
N GLY A 246 4.25 -8.21 -1.91
CA GLY A 246 4.68 -8.56 -3.26
C GLY A 246 4.17 -7.67 -4.40
N PHE A 247 3.30 -6.67 -4.15
CA PHE A 247 2.77 -5.78 -5.20
C PHE A 247 3.86 -5.15 -6.08
N PRO A 248 4.86 -4.38 -5.55
CA PRO A 248 5.85 -3.73 -6.41
C PRO A 248 6.76 -4.76 -7.12
N GLN A 249 7.04 -5.90 -6.50
CA GLN A 249 7.81 -6.98 -7.12
C GLN A 249 7.06 -7.62 -8.28
N LYS A 250 5.77 -7.94 -8.10
CA LYS A 250 4.95 -8.51 -9.15
C LYS A 250 4.74 -7.52 -10.29
N LEU A 251 4.63 -6.22 -9.98
CA LEU A 251 4.55 -5.17 -10.98
C LEU A 251 5.85 -5.12 -11.80
N SER A 252 7.02 -5.15 -11.15
CA SER A 252 8.32 -5.20 -11.82
C SER A 252 8.47 -6.43 -12.71
N ASN A 253 8.07 -7.60 -12.19
CA ASN A 253 8.07 -8.84 -12.94
C ASN A 253 7.15 -8.78 -14.17
N SER A 254 5.94 -8.26 -14.01
CA SER A 254 4.92 -8.22 -15.07
C SER A 254 5.25 -7.18 -16.14
N LEU A 255 5.88 -6.07 -15.76
CA LEU A 255 6.39 -5.06 -16.71
C LEU A 255 7.66 -5.50 -17.42
N ASP A 256 8.38 -6.48 -16.86
CA ASP A 256 9.72 -6.83 -17.27
C ASP A 256 10.66 -5.61 -17.25
N ARG A 257 10.52 -4.77 -16.22
CA ARG A 257 11.29 -3.55 -15.95
C ARG A 257 11.45 -3.32 -14.45
N PRO A 258 12.47 -2.56 -14.00
CA PRO A 258 12.62 -2.22 -12.59
C PRO A 258 11.45 -1.34 -12.12
N VAL A 259 10.99 -1.58 -10.89
CA VAL A 259 10.01 -0.75 -10.20
C VAL A 259 10.60 -0.35 -8.87
N SER A 260 10.69 0.94 -8.60
CA SER A 260 11.05 1.46 -7.28
C SER A 260 9.79 1.70 -6.44
N VAL A 261 9.93 1.72 -5.12
CA VAL A 261 8.80 1.91 -4.21
C VAL A 261 9.22 2.71 -2.98
N ASN A 262 8.37 3.64 -2.55
CA ASN A 262 8.44 4.23 -1.21
C ASN A 262 7.12 4.00 -0.44
N TRP A 263 7.25 3.61 0.83
CA TRP A 263 6.14 3.34 1.74
C TRP A 263 6.64 3.50 3.17
N LYS A 264 5.70 3.70 4.11
CA LYS A 264 5.99 3.70 5.55
C LYS A 264 4.93 2.89 6.29
N PRO A 265 5.33 2.20 7.39
CA PRO A 265 4.36 1.62 8.31
C PRO A 265 3.66 2.71 9.13
N GLY A 266 2.53 2.38 9.73
CA GLY A 266 1.79 3.30 10.61
C GLY A 266 0.78 4.14 9.85
N ASN A 267 0.28 5.19 10.50
CA ASN A 267 -0.79 6.03 9.99
C ASN A 267 -0.22 7.18 9.14
N VAL A 268 0.68 6.86 8.21
CA VAL A 268 1.31 7.85 7.33
C VAL A 268 0.45 8.03 6.09
N GLY A 269 -0.17 9.21 5.94
CA GLY A 269 -1.11 9.48 4.86
C GLY A 269 -0.50 9.39 3.45
N PRO A 270 -1.31 9.13 2.40
CA PRO A 270 -0.81 8.95 1.04
C PRO A 270 -0.20 10.25 0.49
N TRP A 271 -0.65 11.38 1.03
CA TRP A 271 -0.29 12.74 0.65
C TRP A 271 1.18 13.05 0.95
N ILE A 272 1.64 12.75 2.17
CA ILE A 272 3.03 12.95 2.56
C ILE A 272 3.94 11.93 1.87
N MET A 273 3.48 10.69 1.69
CA MET A 273 4.27 9.65 1.00
C MET A 273 4.62 10.06 -0.44
N LEU A 274 3.66 10.65 -1.15
CA LEU A 274 3.91 11.23 -2.47
C LEU A 274 4.96 12.34 -2.40
N LEU A 275 4.79 13.31 -1.50
CA LEU A 275 5.70 14.46 -1.38
C LEU A 275 7.12 14.02 -1.05
N GLU A 276 7.30 13.08 -0.13
CA GLU A 276 8.62 12.57 0.24
C GLU A 276 9.34 11.94 -0.96
N TYR A 277 8.61 11.26 -1.85
CA TYR A 277 9.21 10.77 -3.09
C TYR A 277 9.59 11.93 -4.02
N LEU A 278 8.66 12.84 -4.30
CA LEU A 278 8.88 13.94 -5.24
C LEU A 278 10.00 14.90 -4.77
N GLU A 279 10.18 15.06 -3.46
CA GLU A 279 11.23 15.90 -2.88
C GLU A 279 12.59 15.19 -2.79
N SER A 280 12.62 13.87 -2.97
CA SER A 280 13.81 13.03 -2.83
C SER A 280 14.88 13.33 -3.88
N ALA A 281 16.13 13.01 -3.54
CA ALA A 281 17.24 13.07 -4.49
C ALA A 281 17.08 12.07 -5.65
N ASP A 282 16.45 10.92 -5.40
CA ASP A 282 16.24 9.90 -6.43
C ASP A 282 15.27 10.39 -7.50
N PHE A 283 14.13 10.97 -7.13
CA PHE A 283 13.20 11.57 -8.11
C PHE A 283 13.87 12.68 -8.93
N LYS A 284 14.66 13.55 -8.28
CA LYS A 284 15.38 14.65 -8.96
C LYS A 284 16.41 14.13 -9.97
N LYS A 285 17.07 13.02 -9.66
CA LYS A 285 18.10 12.42 -10.51
C LYS A 285 17.50 11.52 -11.60
N ASN A 286 16.44 10.79 -11.27
CA ASN A 286 15.87 9.69 -12.03
C ASN A 286 14.32 9.73 -12.00
N PRO A 287 13.67 10.77 -12.57
CA PRO A 287 12.21 10.81 -12.59
C PRO A 287 11.64 9.62 -13.38
N PRO A 288 10.56 8.98 -12.90
CA PRO A 288 9.98 7.83 -13.57
C PRO A 288 9.13 8.29 -14.75
N GLN A 289 8.83 7.39 -15.69
CA GLN A 289 7.81 7.64 -16.72
C GLN A 289 6.40 7.43 -16.17
N VAL A 290 6.23 6.54 -15.20
CA VAL A 290 4.95 6.29 -14.54
C VAL A 290 5.10 6.35 -13.03
N LEU A 291 4.21 7.11 -12.40
CA LEU A 291 3.99 7.08 -10.97
C LEU A 291 2.68 6.33 -10.70
N VAL A 292 2.76 5.24 -9.94
CA VAL A 292 1.63 4.46 -9.45
C VAL A 292 1.37 4.87 -8.01
N TRP A 293 0.24 5.54 -7.75
CA TRP A 293 -0.14 6.01 -6.43
C TRP A 293 -1.26 5.14 -5.86
N GLN A 294 -0.94 4.37 -4.83
CA GLN A 294 -1.91 3.50 -4.15
C GLN A 294 -2.68 4.27 -3.08
N MET A 295 -4.00 4.20 -3.19
CA MET A 295 -4.98 4.74 -2.25
C MET A 295 -5.83 3.59 -1.70
N PHE A 296 -6.44 3.80 -0.54
CA PHE A 296 -7.31 2.82 0.11
C PHE A 296 -8.70 3.43 0.30
N GLU A 297 -9.74 2.70 -0.09
CA GLU A 297 -11.12 3.22 -0.08
C GLU A 297 -11.55 3.80 1.28
N PRO A 298 -11.36 3.11 2.44
CA PRO A 298 -11.80 3.62 3.74
C PRO A 298 -11.20 4.98 4.13
N SER A 299 -10.03 5.32 3.59
CA SER A 299 -9.33 6.57 3.89
C SER A 299 -9.23 7.52 2.69
N TYR A 300 -9.93 7.22 1.59
CA TYR A 300 -9.84 8.05 0.38
C TYR A 300 -10.33 9.48 0.62
N SER A 301 -11.37 9.66 1.44
CA SER A 301 -11.89 10.98 1.82
C SER A 301 -10.99 11.75 2.77
N TYR A 302 -9.97 11.11 3.35
CA TYR A 302 -9.08 11.75 4.32
C TYR A 302 -8.01 12.54 3.58
N GLY A 303 -8.20 13.86 3.51
CA GLY A 303 -7.23 14.80 2.92
C GLY A 303 -5.92 14.91 3.71
N PRO A 304 -4.95 15.73 3.23
CA PRO A 304 -3.66 15.95 3.90
C PRO A 304 -3.76 16.42 5.36
N GLN A 305 -4.88 17.03 5.74
CA GLN A 305 -5.16 17.65 7.03
C GLN A 305 -5.97 16.78 8.00
N ALA A 306 -6.19 15.50 7.68
CA ALA A 306 -7.04 14.59 8.46
C ALA A 306 -6.41 14.20 9.82
N THR A 307 -6.41 15.18 10.73
CA THR A 307 -5.95 15.05 12.10
C THR A 307 -6.69 13.93 12.80
N GLY A 308 -5.99 13.09 13.57
CA GLY A 308 -6.57 11.92 14.22
C GLY A 308 -6.58 10.66 13.35
N PHE A 309 -6.51 10.81 12.03
CA PHE A 309 -6.35 9.69 11.09
C PHE A 309 -4.91 9.52 10.64
N TRP A 310 -4.17 10.63 10.45
CA TRP A 310 -2.75 10.60 10.13
C TRP A 310 -1.87 10.91 11.33
N ASP A 311 -0.66 10.34 11.32
CA ASP A 311 0.42 10.71 12.23
C ASP A 311 0.68 12.23 12.13
N ASN A 312 1.00 12.88 13.25
CA ASN A 312 1.16 14.34 13.29
C ASN A 312 2.17 14.88 12.26
N ALA A 313 3.25 14.15 11.99
CA ALA A 313 4.26 14.52 11.00
C ALA A 313 3.75 14.44 9.54
N SER A 314 2.66 13.72 9.29
CA SER A 314 2.02 13.57 7.99
C SER A 314 0.98 14.66 7.71
N ASN A 315 0.45 15.29 8.76
CA ASN A 315 -0.62 16.27 8.65
C ASN A 315 -0.12 17.61 8.10
N MET A 316 -0.82 18.15 7.11
CA MET A 316 -0.60 19.49 6.58
C MET A 316 -1.88 20.04 5.95
N SER A 317 -1.99 21.35 5.79
CA SER A 317 -3.12 21.93 5.05
C SER A 317 -3.01 21.58 3.56
N ASP A 318 -4.15 21.58 2.86
CA ASP A 318 -4.17 21.39 1.41
C ASP A 318 -3.31 22.44 0.67
N SER A 319 -3.25 23.68 1.18
CA SER A 319 -2.40 24.73 0.61
C SER A 319 -0.90 24.40 0.76
N ALA A 320 -0.48 23.91 1.93
CA ALA A 320 0.89 23.50 2.16
C ALA A 320 1.26 22.28 1.31
N TRP A 321 0.35 21.32 1.16
CA TRP A 321 0.54 20.17 0.28
C TRP A 321 0.73 20.60 -1.18
N ARG A 322 -0.13 21.49 -1.70
CA ARG A 322 -0.01 22.04 -3.06
C ARG A 322 1.31 22.77 -3.27
N GLN A 323 1.70 23.63 -2.31
CA GLN A 323 2.97 24.36 -2.39
C GLN A 323 4.16 23.41 -2.50
N ARG A 324 4.17 22.35 -1.69
CA ARG A 324 5.24 21.33 -1.73
C ARG A 324 5.23 20.53 -3.02
N LEU A 325 4.05 20.12 -3.50
CA LEU A 325 3.88 19.41 -4.77
C LEU A 325 4.47 20.22 -5.94
N HIS A 326 4.06 21.49 -6.08
CA HIS A 326 4.55 22.36 -7.17
C HIS A 326 6.03 22.69 -7.00
N GLY A 327 6.48 22.96 -5.78
CA GLY A 327 7.89 23.19 -5.48
C GLY A 327 8.78 21.99 -5.84
N ALA A 328 8.37 20.76 -5.52
CA ALA A 328 9.08 19.53 -5.86
C ALA A 328 9.13 19.29 -7.38
N LEU A 329 8.10 19.73 -8.10
CA LEU A 329 8.00 19.64 -9.56
C LEU A 329 8.51 20.91 -10.27
N GLY A 330 9.14 21.85 -9.56
CA GLY A 330 9.71 23.08 -10.13
C GLY A 330 8.69 23.94 -10.87
N ARG A 331 7.54 24.18 -10.24
CA ARG A 331 6.44 25.02 -10.71
C ARG A 331 6.13 26.16 -9.75
#